data_AF-A0A848QP34-F1
#
_entry.id   AF-A0A848QP34-F1
#
_cell.length_a   1.000
_cell.length_b   1.000
_cell.length_c   1.000
_cell.angle_alpha   90.00
_cell.angle_beta   90.00
_cell.angle_gamma   90.00
#
_symmetry.space_group_name_H-M   'P 1'
#
loop_
_entity.id
_entity.type
_entity.pdbx_description
1 polymer ?
#
loop_
_entity_poly.entity_id
_entity_poly.type
_entity_poly.pdbx_seq_one_letter_code
_entity_poly.pdbx_strand_id
1 'polypeptide(L)'
;MSYFEQLGLAEPILRALNTKGYTEPTPIQRESIPALLDGRDLLGVAQTGTGKTAAFSLPSLHRLAQNPIARHPAGCRMLILSPTRELAAQIADNMRDYARFLDLSVQCVFGGLPVRQQARKLVPGCDVLVATPGRLLDLVEQRALTLGHVEIFVLDEADQMMDLGFIKPLTRIANMLPKERQSLFFSATMPNAIAQLGKRFITNPVRVEVAPQSTTAERVDQFSTFIDQKEKQALLTISLRKGIDSGEIETALVFTRTKHGADRVVRHLVAAGINAAAIHGNKSQAQRTRALDGFRRGAVPVLVATDIAARGIDVPGVSAVFNFEIPNVAEQYVHRIGRTARAGRSGIAISYIAPDERPYIRDIERLTQVKLTPAKLPDDFIAQAAGLPAPARKGSGAERSDEDRANRFRKGSGGGGARGGQSRGKKPQKQQPRDRNWRDAEGRSPDQGNYRSRDDRDRRSGGKEGRDEPVYGRAKNVSHKKGPVTKPIVEAKRRDERSADKPAGKKFHKRGGQTQGGGAGNRPQRRRQG
;
A
#
# COMPACT_ATOMS: atom_id res chain seq x y z
N MET A 1 17.32 -28.99 -15.52
CA MET A 1 17.38 -27.55 -15.83
C MET A 1 16.02 -26.97 -15.52
N SER A 2 15.96 -26.00 -14.61
CA SER A 2 14.72 -25.26 -14.35
C SER A 2 14.41 -24.34 -15.54
N TYR A 3 13.14 -24.09 -15.86
CA TYR A 3 12.78 -23.14 -16.92
C TYR A 3 13.29 -21.70 -16.64
N PHE A 4 13.60 -21.39 -15.37
CA PHE A 4 14.21 -20.12 -14.99
C PHE A 4 15.65 -19.94 -15.50
N GLU A 5 16.42 -21.03 -15.67
CA GLU A 5 17.80 -20.96 -16.21
C GLU A 5 17.82 -20.42 -17.64
N GLN A 6 16.75 -20.67 -18.41
CA GLN A 6 16.63 -20.21 -19.80
C GLN A 6 16.37 -18.70 -19.91
N LEU A 7 16.01 -18.04 -18.81
CA LEU A 7 15.71 -16.60 -18.79
C LEU A 7 16.95 -15.72 -18.66
N GLY A 8 18.16 -16.31 -18.54
CA GLY A 8 19.41 -15.53 -18.50
C GLY A 8 19.66 -14.78 -17.18
N LEU A 9 19.00 -15.19 -16.08
CA LEU A 9 19.20 -14.58 -14.76
C LEU A 9 20.57 -14.95 -14.17
N ALA A 10 21.04 -14.14 -13.21
CA ALA A 10 22.34 -14.36 -12.57
C ALA A 10 22.28 -15.60 -11.66
N GLU A 11 23.38 -16.36 -11.58
CA GLU A 11 23.46 -17.60 -10.78
C GLU A 11 22.98 -17.42 -9.33
N PRO A 12 23.35 -16.35 -8.59
CA PRO A 12 22.88 -16.17 -7.21
C PRO A 12 21.36 -16.06 -7.09
N ILE A 13 20.69 -15.52 -8.11
CA ILE A 13 19.24 -15.41 -8.17
C ILE A 13 18.62 -16.78 -8.44
N LEU A 14 19.17 -17.55 -9.38
CA LEU A 14 18.73 -18.92 -9.66
C LEU A 14 18.85 -19.82 -8.41
N ARG A 15 19.93 -19.66 -7.65
CA ARG A 15 20.11 -20.34 -6.36
C ARG A 15 19.05 -19.95 -5.33
N ALA A 16 18.69 -18.67 -5.25
CA ALA A 16 17.61 -18.19 -4.39
C ALA A 16 16.24 -18.77 -4.79
N LEU A 17 15.95 -18.83 -6.09
CA LEU A 17 14.73 -19.42 -6.64
C LEU A 17 14.62 -20.92 -6.32
N ASN A 18 15.71 -21.67 -6.47
CA ASN A 18 15.76 -23.09 -6.10
C ASN A 18 15.51 -23.28 -4.59
N THR A 19 16.05 -22.41 -3.74
CA THR A 19 15.81 -22.45 -2.28
C THR A 19 14.34 -22.19 -1.93
N LYS A 20 13.66 -21.34 -2.72
CA LYS A 20 12.23 -21.06 -2.61
C LYS A 20 11.34 -22.16 -3.21
N GLY A 21 11.91 -23.13 -3.91
CA GLY A 21 11.17 -24.19 -4.60
C GLY A 21 10.47 -23.73 -5.87
N TYR A 22 10.93 -22.65 -6.51
CA TYR A 22 10.35 -22.17 -7.76
C TYR A 22 10.91 -22.99 -8.92
N THR A 23 10.05 -23.75 -9.60
CA THR A 23 10.44 -24.66 -10.68
C THR A 23 10.15 -24.08 -12.07
N GLU A 24 8.97 -23.47 -12.23
CA GLU A 24 8.51 -22.91 -13.51
C GLU A 24 8.12 -21.43 -13.38
N PRO A 25 8.51 -20.59 -14.36
CA PRO A 25 8.05 -19.22 -14.41
C PRO A 25 6.56 -19.16 -14.79
N THR A 26 5.81 -18.25 -14.15
CA THR A 26 4.42 -17.96 -14.50
C THR A 26 4.33 -17.24 -15.85
N PRO A 27 3.16 -17.19 -16.53
CA PRO A 27 3.04 -16.50 -17.82
C PRO A 27 3.55 -15.06 -17.81
N ILE A 28 3.19 -14.28 -16.77
CA ILE A 28 3.65 -12.90 -16.62
C ILE A 28 5.17 -12.83 -16.47
N GLN A 29 5.81 -13.80 -15.82
CA GLN A 29 7.26 -13.87 -15.67
C GLN A 29 7.94 -14.21 -17.00
N ARG A 30 7.43 -15.20 -17.75
CA ARG A 30 7.98 -15.59 -19.06
C ARG A 30 7.97 -14.44 -20.06
N GLU A 31 6.86 -13.71 -20.11
CA GLU A 31 6.66 -12.64 -21.08
C GLU A 31 7.36 -11.33 -20.70
N SER A 32 7.48 -11.03 -19.40
CA SER A 32 8.08 -9.76 -18.96
C SER A 32 9.59 -9.83 -18.75
N ILE A 33 10.13 -10.92 -18.18
CA ILE A 33 11.53 -10.97 -17.74
C ILE A 33 12.52 -10.66 -18.88
N PRO A 34 12.41 -11.23 -20.11
CA PRO A 34 13.33 -10.92 -21.19
C PRO A 34 13.37 -9.42 -21.54
N ALA A 35 12.21 -8.79 -21.73
CA ALA A 35 12.13 -7.36 -22.04
C ALA A 35 12.69 -6.47 -20.91
N LEU A 36 12.51 -6.90 -19.66
CA LEU A 36 13.04 -6.21 -18.49
C LEU A 36 14.56 -6.30 -18.39
N LEU A 37 15.15 -7.45 -18.75
CA LEU A 37 16.60 -7.63 -18.84
C LEU A 37 17.22 -6.74 -19.92
N ASP A 38 16.52 -6.51 -21.03
CA ASP A 38 16.91 -5.56 -22.08
C ASP A 38 16.78 -4.09 -21.65
N GLY A 39 16.32 -3.82 -20.42
CA GLY A 39 16.19 -2.47 -19.87
C GLY A 39 14.98 -1.70 -20.38
N ARG A 40 14.00 -2.35 -21.01
CA ARG A 40 12.77 -1.71 -21.49
C ARG A 40 11.81 -1.39 -20.35
N ASP A 41 11.04 -0.32 -20.51
CA ASP A 41 9.86 -0.05 -19.68
C ASP A 41 8.80 -1.13 -19.90
N LEU A 42 7.97 -1.38 -18.88
CA LEU A 42 6.93 -2.40 -18.93
C LEU A 42 5.59 -1.88 -18.41
N LEU A 43 4.52 -2.22 -19.11
CA LEU A 43 3.15 -2.15 -18.63
C LEU A 43 2.60 -3.58 -18.49
N GLY A 44 2.56 -4.08 -17.25
CA GLY A 44 2.05 -5.41 -16.92
C GLY A 44 0.62 -5.36 -16.41
N VAL A 45 -0.31 -5.99 -17.15
CA VAL A 45 -1.70 -6.19 -16.71
C VAL A 45 -1.88 -7.63 -16.26
N ALA A 46 -1.96 -7.84 -14.95
CA ALA A 46 -2.15 -9.17 -14.37
C ALA A 46 -2.76 -9.08 -12.97
N GLN A 47 -3.61 -10.07 -12.62
CA GLN A 47 -4.24 -10.15 -11.31
C GLN A 47 -3.22 -10.48 -10.20
N THR A 48 -3.56 -10.21 -8.94
CA THR A 48 -2.74 -10.61 -7.78
C THR A 48 -2.58 -12.14 -7.73
N GLY A 49 -1.43 -12.63 -7.28
CA GLY A 49 -1.14 -14.06 -7.23
C GLY A 49 -0.62 -14.68 -8.54
N THR A 50 -0.53 -13.90 -9.62
CA THR A 50 0.06 -14.35 -10.91
C THR A 50 1.59 -14.35 -10.92
N GLY A 51 2.25 -13.95 -9.83
CA GLY A 51 3.71 -13.91 -9.74
C GLY A 51 4.35 -12.58 -10.17
N LYS A 52 3.58 -11.48 -10.25
CA LYS A 52 4.06 -10.11 -10.57
C LYS A 52 5.31 -9.69 -9.77
N THR A 53 5.35 -9.99 -8.48
CA THR A 53 6.48 -9.61 -7.64
C THR A 53 7.79 -10.20 -8.15
N ALA A 54 7.85 -11.50 -8.44
CA ALA A 54 9.04 -12.10 -9.04
C ALA A 54 9.30 -11.58 -10.46
N ALA A 55 8.24 -11.33 -11.25
CA ALA A 55 8.35 -10.81 -12.62
C ALA A 55 9.17 -9.50 -12.70
N PHE A 56 8.93 -8.55 -11.79
CA PHE A 56 9.78 -7.34 -11.74
C PHE A 56 11.02 -7.50 -10.88
N SER A 57 10.99 -8.31 -9.82
CA SER A 57 12.08 -8.38 -8.85
C SER A 57 13.33 -9.02 -9.43
N LEU A 58 13.19 -10.16 -10.11
CA LEU A 58 14.31 -10.95 -10.61
C LEU A 58 15.17 -10.19 -11.63
N PRO A 59 14.60 -9.59 -12.71
CA PRO A 59 15.41 -8.83 -13.67
C PRO A 59 15.98 -7.53 -13.06
N SER A 60 15.26 -6.90 -12.13
CA SER A 60 15.76 -5.69 -11.46
C SER A 60 16.97 -6.00 -10.56
N LEU A 61 16.88 -7.05 -9.74
CA LEU A 61 18.01 -7.50 -8.91
C LEU A 61 19.19 -7.95 -9.77
N HIS A 62 18.94 -8.63 -10.88
CA HIS A 62 19.98 -9.01 -11.85
C HIS A 62 20.73 -7.78 -12.36
N ARG A 63 20.01 -6.76 -12.81
CA ARG A 63 20.59 -5.50 -13.31
C ARG A 63 21.42 -4.78 -12.24
N LEU A 64 20.90 -4.69 -11.00
CA LEU A 64 21.65 -4.07 -9.90
C LEU A 64 22.92 -4.85 -9.56
N ALA A 65 22.88 -6.18 -9.61
CA ALA A 65 24.01 -7.05 -9.31
C ALA A 65 25.11 -6.99 -10.40
N GLN A 66 24.73 -6.80 -11.67
CA GLN A 66 25.69 -6.64 -12.77
C GLN A 66 26.43 -5.29 -12.74
N ASN A 67 25.84 -4.28 -12.11
CA ASN A 67 26.44 -2.96 -11.97
C ASN A 67 26.54 -2.57 -10.49
N PRO A 68 27.50 -3.14 -9.74
CA PRO A 68 27.68 -2.83 -8.33
C PRO A 68 28.22 -1.40 -8.17
N ILE A 69 27.48 -0.56 -7.46
CA ILE A 69 27.89 0.80 -7.11
C ILE A 69 27.75 0.99 -5.60
N ALA A 70 28.54 1.92 -5.04
CA ALA A 70 28.39 2.29 -3.64
C ALA A 70 27.00 2.91 -3.38
N ARG A 71 26.39 2.57 -2.24
CA ARG A 71 25.09 3.11 -1.85
C ARG A 71 25.19 4.62 -1.63
N HIS A 72 24.25 5.36 -2.21
CA HIS A 72 24.12 6.78 -1.95
C HIS A 72 23.46 7.01 -0.59
N PRO A 73 24.07 7.81 0.32
CA PRO A 73 23.46 8.13 1.61
C PRO A 73 22.05 8.71 1.45
N ALA A 74 21.10 8.24 2.25
CA ALA A 74 19.70 8.61 2.14
C ALA A 74 19.11 8.43 0.72
N GLY A 75 19.66 7.52 -0.10
CA GLY A 75 19.21 7.24 -1.46
C GLY A 75 18.80 5.78 -1.66
N CYS A 76 18.21 5.53 -2.84
CA CYS A 76 17.96 4.18 -3.34
C CYS A 76 18.16 4.11 -4.85
N ARG A 77 18.55 2.94 -5.36
CA ARG A 77 18.71 2.67 -6.81
C ARG A 77 17.43 2.13 -7.43
N MET A 78 16.70 1.32 -6.68
CA MET A 78 15.40 0.80 -7.06
C MET A 78 14.34 1.28 -6.06
N LEU A 79 13.29 1.92 -6.57
CA LEU A 79 12.13 2.31 -5.78
C LEU A 79 10.91 1.50 -6.21
N ILE A 80 10.24 0.87 -5.24
CA ILE A 80 8.98 0.15 -5.45
C ILE A 80 7.90 0.81 -4.63
N LEU A 81 6.88 1.31 -5.29
CA LEU A 81 5.69 1.80 -4.62
C LEU A 81 4.64 0.70 -4.52
N SER A 82 4.08 0.56 -3.32
CA SER A 82 3.00 -0.37 -3.02
C SER A 82 1.86 0.35 -2.27
N PRO A 83 0.57 0.03 -2.55
CA PRO A 83 -0.58 0.74 -1.98
C PRO A 83 -0.71 0.60 -0.47
N THR A 84 -0.34 -0.55 0.09
CA THR A 84 -0.57 -0.85 1.52
C THR A 84 0.71 -1.27 2.21
N ARG A 85 0.69 -1.20 3.54
CA ARG A 85 1.85 -1.53 4.38
C ARG A 85 2.16 -3.01 4.30
N GLU A 86 1.11 -3.81 4.26
CA GLU A 86 1.17 -5.27 4.21
C GLU A 86 1.78 -5.74 2.90
N LEU A 87 1.35 -5.18 1.77
CA LEU A 87 1.93 -5.52 0.47
C LEU A 87 3.36 -4.99 0.33
N ALA A 88 3.66 -3.79 0.85
CA ALA A 88 5.02 -3.28 0.89
C ALA A 88 5.97 -4.19 1.70
N ALA A 89 5.50 -4.72 2.84
CA ALA A 89 6.27 -5.68 3.64
C ALA A 89 6.49 -7.00 2.89
N GLN A 90 5.44 -7.56 2.27
CA GLN A 90 5.54 -8.80 1.48
C GLN A 90 6.50 -8.67 0.30
N ILE A 91 6.44 -7.55 -0.44
CA ILE A 91 7.36 -7.29 -1.54
C ILE A 91 8.80 -7.19 -1.02
N ALA A 92 9.01 -6.51 0.11
CA ALA A 92 10.34 -6.38 0.70
C ALA A 92 10.90 -7.73 1.19
N ASP A 93 10.06 -8.58 1.79
CA ASP A 93 10.45 -9.91 2.24
C ASP A 93 10.81 -10.80 1.03
N ASN A 94 9.97 -10.82 0.00
CA ASN A 94 10.25 -11.51 -1.26
C ASN A 94 11.56 -11.01 -1.91
N MET A 95 11.77 -9.69 -1.94
CA MET A 95 13.00 -9.09 -2.45
C MET A 95 14.24 -9.53 -1.68
N ARG A 96 14.18 -9.58 -0.34
CA ARG A 96 15.29 -10.09 0.49
C ARG A 96 15.58 -11.56 0.21
N ASP A 97 14.54 -12.36 0.02
CA ASP A 97 14.71 -13.77 -0.27
C ASP A 97 15.34 -13.98 -1.65
N TYR A 98 14.91 -13.25 -2.68
CA TYR A 98 15.52 -13.30 -4.01
C TYR A 98 16.95 -12.74 -4.03
N ALA A 99 17.23 -11.75 -3.19
CA ALA A 99 18.55 -11.13 -3.04
C ALA A 99 19.46 -11.86 -2.02
N ARG A 100 19.04 -13.00 -1.46
CA ARG A 100 19.74 -13.68 -0.35
C ARG A 100 21.23 -13.96 -0.62
N PHE A 101 21.58 -14.20 -1.88
CA PHE A 101 22.95 -14.50 -2.31
C PHE A 101 23.62 -13.33 -3.05
N LEU A 102 23.06 -12.11 -2.95
CA LEU A 102 23.57 -10.87 -3.52
C LEU A 102 23.97 -9.91 -2.40
N ASP A 103 24.97 -9.05 -2.63
CA ASP A 103 25.30 -7.94 -1.72
C ASP A 103 24.41 -6.72 -1.99
N LEU A 104 23.09 -6.93 -1.89
CA LEU A 104 22.09 -5.88 -2.07
C LEU A 104 21.29 -5.67 -0.79
N SER A 105 21.11 -4.41 -0.43
CA SER A 105 20.35 -4.00 0.75
C SER A 105 18.91 -3.66 0.38
N VAL A 106 17.96 -4.23 1.13
CA VAL A 106 16.52 -4.04 0.92
C VAL A 106 15.87 -3.41 2.16
N GLN A 107 15.36 -2.19 2.00
CA GLN A 107 14.62 -1.46 3.04
C GLN A 107 13.13 -1.35 2.69
N CYS A 108 12.30 -1.22 3.73
CA CYS A 108 10.87 -1.05 3.59
C CYS A 108 10.37 0.10 4.50
N VAL A 109 9.63 1.05 3.93
CA VAL A 109 9.12 2.23 4.64
C VAL A 109 7.63 2.42 4.40
N PHE A 110 6.87 2.49 5.49
CA PHE A 110 5.43 2.69 5.41
C PHE A 110 4.86 3.38 6.64
N GLY A 111 3.64 3.92 6.52
CA GLY A 111 2.96 4.66 7.58
C GLY A 111 2.76 3.88 8.90
N GLY A 112 2.41 4.56 9.98
CA GLY A 112 2.04 3.92 11.26
C GLY A 112 3.18 3.38 12.10
N LEU A 113 4.43 3.47 11.62
CA LEU A 113 5.64 3.36 12.44
C LEU A 113 6.28 4.74 12.60
N PRO A 114 7.07 5.00 13.67
CA PRO A 114 7.74 6.28 13.87
C PRO A 114 8.66 6.65 12.69
N VAL A 115 8.41 7.80 12.07
CA VAL A 115 9.16 8.25 10.88
C VAL A 115 10.66 8.38 11.14
N ARG A 116 11.06 8.86 12.32
CA ARG A 116 12.47 9.01 12.72
C ARG A 116 13.24 7.68 12.72
N GLN A 117 12.59 6.57 13.07
CA GLN A 117 13.24 5.26 13.04
C GLN A 117 13.51 4.80 11.60
N GLN A 118 12.58 5.07 10.69
CA GLN A 118 12.76 4.77 9.27
C GLN A 118 13.81 5.68 8.62
N ALA A 119 13.80 6.98 8.95
CA ALA A 119 14.83 7.93 8.50
C ALA A 119 16.24 7.47 8.90
N ARG A 120 16.44 7.02 10.14
CA ARG A 120 17.75 6.50 10.61
C ARG A 120 18.23 5.28 9.81
N LYS A 121 17.33 4.37 9.42
CA LYS A 121 17.67 3.20 8.60
C LYS A 121 18.11 3.56 7.18
N LEU A 122 17.69 4.72 6.68
CA LEU A 122 18.02 5.19 5.34
C LEU A 122 19.31 6.01 5.27
N VAL A 123 19.85 6.46 6.40
CA VAL A 123 21.12 7.21 6.46
C VAL A 123 22.25 6.58 5.64
N PRO A 124 22.58 5.28 5.77
CA PRO A 124 23.63 4.65 4.97
C PRO A 124 23.27 4.46 3.49
N GLY A 125 22.02 4.73 3.09
CA GLY A 125 21.48 4.37 1.78
C GLY A 125 21.04 2.91 1.70
N CYS A 126 20.29 2.59 0.65
CA CYS A 126 19.93 1.22 0.31
C CYS A 126 19.94 0.99 -1.20
N ASP A 127 19.92 -0.26 -1.64
CA ASP A 127 19.87 -0.58 -3.08
C ASP A 127 18.40 -0.61 -3.53
N VAL A 128 17.55 -1.31 -2.76
CA VAL A 128 16.12 -1.46 -3.01
C VAL A 128 15.32 -0.84 -1.86
N LEU A 129 14.42 0.08 -2.19
CA LEU A 129 13.47 0.67 -1.27
C LEU A 129 12.04 0.32 -1.68
N VAL A 130 11.32 -0.38 -0.79
CA VAL A 130 9.87 -0.61 -0.93
C VAL A 130 9.13 0.40 -0.06
N ALA A 131 8.16 1.12 -0.61
CA ALA A 131 7.51 2.20 0.10
C ALA A 131 6.02 2.35 -0.18
N THR A 132 5.27 2.81 0.83
CA THR A 132 3.93 3.39 0.59
C THR A 132 4.05 4.87 0.21
N PRO A 133 3.27 5.41 -0.76
CA PRO A 133 3.46 6.76 -1.30
C PRO A 133 3.50 7.89 -0.24
N GLY A 134 2.58 7.85 0.73
CA GLY A 134 2.52 8.88 1.78
C GLY A 134 3.79 8.93 2.63
N ARG A 135 4.25 7.77 3.12
CA ARG A 135 5.48 7.69 3.92
C ARG A 135 6.73 8.06 3.12
N LEU A 136 6.77 7.72 1.83
CA LEU A 136 7.88 8.13 0.97
C LEU A 136 8.00 9.66 0.94
N LEU A 137 6.88 10.35 0.71
CA LEU A 137 6.84 11.81 0.69
C LEU A 137 7.21 12.43 2.03
N ASP A 138 6.73 11.88 3.16
CA ASP A 138 7.12 12.36 4.50
C ASP A 138 8.65 12.37 4.68
N LEU A 139 9.32 11.30 4.21
CA LEU A 139 10.78 11.16 4.34
C LEU A 139 11.53 12.09 3.39
N VAL A 140 11.03 12.30 2.18
CA VAL A 140 11.60 13.27 1.22
C VAL A 140 11.47 14.70 1.75
N GLU A 141 10.31 15.07 2.30
CA GLU A 141 10.05 16.39 2.89
C GLU A 141 10.97 16.68 4.09
N GLN A 142 11.23 15.67 4.91
CA GLN A 142 12.16 15.76 6.03
C GLN A 142 13.63 15.74 5.60
N ARG A 143 13.92 15.69 4.29
CA ARG A 143 15.27 15.52 3.71
C ARG A 143 15.98 14.27 4.25
N ALA A 144 15.22 13.26 4.64
CA ALA A 144 15.71 11.96 5.11
C ALA A 144 15.84 10.92 3.98
N LEU A 145 15.34 11.26 2.78
CA LEU A 145 15.44 10.45 1.58
C LEU A 145 15.55 11.36 0.34
N THR A 146 16.41 11.00 -0.61
CA THR A 146 16.45 11.55 -1.96
C THR A 146 16.10 10.49 -2.99
N LEU A 147 15.40 10.90 -4.06
CA LEU A 147 15.04 10.02 -5.18
C LEU A 147 15.96 10.21 -6.40
N GLY A 148 16.97 11.09 -6.30
CA GLY A 148 17.81 11.48 -7.44
C GLY A 148 18.69 10.38 -8.03
N HIS A 149 18.79 9.23 -7.35
CA HIS A 149 19.62 8.09 -7.76
C HIS A 149 18.78 6.87 -8.20
N VAL A 150 17.47 7.04 -8.39
CA VAL A 150 16.59 5.94 -8.80
C VAL A 150 16.84 5.60 -10.28
N GLU A 151 17.38 4.41 -10.51
CA GLU A 151 17.60 3.80 -11.83
C GLU A 151 16.41 2.94 -12.29
N ILE A 152 15.70 2.33 -11.32
CA ILE A 152 14.56 1.45 -11.57
C ILE A 152 13.39 1.89 -10.70
N PHE A 153 12.26 2.19 -11.33
CA PHE A 153 11.02 2.55 -10.65
C PHE A 153 9.94 1.50 -10.91
N VAL A 154 9.28 1.03 -9.86
CA VAL A 154 8.16 0.10 -9.95
C VAL A 154 6.94 0.69 -9.27
N LEU A 155 5.81 0.67 -9.97
CA LEU A 155 4.49 0.98 -9.42
C LEU A 155 3.65 -0.29 -9.43
N ASP A 156 3.43 -0.88 -8.26
CA ASP A 156 2.64 -2.11 -8.12
C ASP A 156 1.23 -1.83 -7.60
N GLU A 157 0.25 -2.61 -8.09
CA GLU A 157 -1.19 -2.44 -7.83
C GLU A 157 -1.66 -0.98 -7.98
N ALA A 158 -1.39 -0.39 -9.15
CA ALA A 158 -1.66 1.02 -9.44
C ALA A 158 -3.16 1.38 -9.39
N ASP A 159 -4.04 0.49 -9.84
CA ASP A 159 -5.49 0.58 -9.67
C ASP A 159 -5.88 0.73 -8.19
N GLN A 160 -5.32 -0.12 -7.34
CA GLN A 160 -5.55 -0.06 -5.91
C GLN A 160 -5.04 1.23 -5.28
N MET A 161 -3.91 1.76 -5.75
CA MET A 161 -3.43 3.06 -5.27
C MET A 161 -4.38 4.21 -5.63
N MET A 162 -5.03 4.13 -6.80
CA MET A 162 -5.98 5.14 -7.22
C MET A 162 -7.27 5.09 -6.39
N ASP A 163 -7.78 3.88 -6.11
CA ASP A 163 -8.91 3.66 -5.19
C ASP A 163 -8.67 4.25 -3.79
N LEU A 164 -7.41 4.22 -3.34
CA LEU A 164 -6.99 4.77 -2.05
C LEU A 164 -6.71 6.28 -2.09
N GLY A 165 -6.91 6.92 -3.24
CA GLY A 165 -6.72 8.37 -3.41
C GLY A 165 -5.27 8.81 -3.53
N PHE A 166 -4.33 7.91 -3.85
CA PHE A 166 -2.90 8.25 -3.97
C PHE A 166 -2.53 8.98 -5.27
N ILE A 167 -3.49 9.34 -6.12
CA ILE A 167 -3.22 10.02 -7.40
C ILE A 167 -2.37 11.29 -7.24
N LYS A 168 -2.66 12.11 -6.20
CA LYS A 168 -1.90 13.34 -5.90
C LYS A 168 -0.48 13.02 -5.41
N PRO A 169 -0.29 12.17 -4.38
CA PRO A 169 1.05 11.68 -4.00
C PRO A 169 1.87 11.10 -5.15
N LEU A 170 1.28 10.22 -5.97
CA LEU A 170 1.96 9.59 -7.10
C LEU A 170 2.42 10.62 -8.13
N THR A 171 1.56 11.58 -8.45
CA THR A 171 1.92 12.72 -9.31
C THR A 171 3.15 13.45 -8.81
N ARG A 172 3.22 13.72 -7.51
CA ARG A 172 4.34 14.43 -6.90
C ARG A 172 5.62 13.60 -6.94
N ILE A 173 5.52 12.30 -6.67
CA ILE A 173 6.66 11.39 -6.74
C ILE A 173 7.20 11.31 -8.17
N ALA A 174 6.32 11.21 -9.19
CA ALA A 174 6.72 11.18 -10.60
C ALA A 174 7.62 12.36 -10.98
N ASN A 175 7.30 13.56 -10.48
CA ASN A 175 8.07 14.77 -10.74
C ASN A 175 9.44 14.82 -10.02
N MET A 176 9.63 14.00 -8.98
CA MET A 176 10.88 13.93 -8.21
C MET A 176 11.83 12.84 -8.73
N LEU A 177 11.34 11.93 -9.57
CA LEU A 177 12.14 10.84 -10.13
C LEU A 177 13.05 11.33 -11.27
N PRO A 178 14.24 10.73 -11.45
CA PRO A 178 15.09 11.00 -12.60
C PRO A 178 14.37 10.73 -13.92
N LYS A 179 14.61 11.55 -14.95
CA LYS A 179 13.97 11.37 -16.27
C LYS A 179 14.44 10.09 -16.95
N GLU A 180 15.73 9.80 -16.88
CA GLU A 180 16.34 8.57 -17.37
C GLU A 180 16.29 7.51 -16.28
N ARG A 181 15.40 6.54 -16.44
CA ARG A 181 15.22 5.38 -15.55
C ARG A 181 14.41 4.33 -16.28
N GLN A 182 14.51 3.07 -15.85
CA GLN A 182 13.59 2.03 -16.26
C GLN A 182 12.34 2.09 -15.38
N SER A 183 11.14 2.12 -15.98
CA SER A 183 9.86 2.22 -15.26
C SER A 183 8.95 1.05 -15.54
N LEU A 184 8.47 0.40 -14.47
CA LEU A 184 7.65 -0.80 -14.51
C LEU A 184 6.30 -0.51 -13.86
N PHE A 185 5.22 -0.65 -14.60
CA PHE A 185 3.87 -0.34 -14.15
C PHE A 185 3.03 -1.60 -14.13
N PHE A 186 2.54 -1.99 -12.95
CA PHE A 186 1.71 -3.17 -12.75
C PHE A 186 0.33 -2.81 -12.21
N SER A 187 -0.70 -3.39 -12.81
CA SER A 187 -2.10 -3.18 -12.41
C SER A 187 -2.93 -4.43 -12.69
N ALA A 188 -3.98 -4.69 -11.91
CA ALA A 188 -4.92 -5.76 -12.24
C ALA A 188 -5.91 -5.33 -13.31
N THR A 189 -6.26 -4.04 -13.32
CA THR A 189 -7.21 -3.42 -14.24
C THR A 189 -6.59 -2.21 -14.95
N MET A 190 -7.17 -1.80 -16.08
CA MET A 190 -6.66 -0.67 -16.88
C MET A 190 -7.75 0.33 -17.29
N PRO A 191 -8.50 0.91 -16.33
CA PRO A 191 -9.45 1.98 -16.66
C PRO A 191 -8.69 3.23 -17.17
N ASN A 192 -9.40 4.12 -17.87
CA ASN A 192 -8.81 5.31 -18.51
C ASN A 192 -7.96 6.16 -17.55
N ALA A 193 -8.37 6.31 -16.30
CA ALA A 193 -7.61 7.05 -15.30
C ALA A 193 -6.27 6.39 -14.91
N ILE A 194 -6.21 5.04 -14.87
CA ILE A 194 -4.94 4.31 -14.67
C ILE A 194 -4.06 4.40 -15.90
N ALA A 195 -4.64 4.28 -17.09
CA ALA A 195 -3.90 4.47 -18.34
C ALA A 195 -3.28 5.88 -18.42
N GLN A 196 -4.00 6.92 -18.01
CA GLN A 196 -3.48 8.29 -17.93
C GLN A 196 -2.38 8.45 -16.89
N LEU A 197 -2.51 7.80 -15.72
CA LEU A 197 -1.46 7.77 -14.71
C LEU A 197 -0.19 7.10 -15.26
N GLY A 198 -0.33 5.97 -15.95
CA GLY A 198 0.76 5.23 -16.58
C GLY A 198 1.59 6.12 -17.51
N LYS A 199 0.95 6.91 -18.38
CA LYS A 199 1.65 7.83 -19.30
C LYS A 199 2.61 8.83 -18.63
N ARG A 200 2.53 9.04 -17.31
CA ARG A 200 3.43 9.92 -16.56
C ARG A 200 4.68 9.20 -16.04
N PHE A 201 4.62 7.88 -15.94
CA PHE A 201 5.69 7.05 -15.38
C PHE A 201 6.48 6.29 -16.43
N ILE A 202 5.84 5.83 -17.50
CA ILE A 202 6.44 4.94 -18.51
C ILE A 202 6.51 5.59 -19.90
N THR A 203 7.55 5.25 -20.67
CA THR A 203 7.79 5.72 -22.04
C THR A 203 8.01 4.54 -22.99
N ASN A 204 7.20 4.44 -24.05
CA ASN A 204 7.23 3.33 -25.03
C ASN A 204 7.37 1.92 -24.39
N PRO A 205 6.48 1.56 -23.44
CA PRO A 205 6.60 0.33 -22.67
C PRO A 205 6.28 -0.90 -23.52
N VAL A 206 6.92 -2.01 -23.22
CA VAL A 206 6.44 -3.33 -23.62
C VAL A 206 5.16 -3.61 -22.83
N ARG A 207 4.07 -3.94 -23.52
CA ARG A 207 2.79 -4.28 -22.89
C ARG A 207 2.68 -5.79 -22.78
N VAL A 208 2.48 -6.28 -21.56
CA VAL A 208 2.25 -7.69 -21.28
C VAL A 208 0.91 -7.82 -20.58
N GLU A 209 0.00 -8.57 -21.17
CA GLU A 209 -1.34 -8.82 -20.62
C GLU A 209 -1.53 -10.32 -20.46
N VAL A 210 -1.64 -10.74 -19.21
CA VAL A 210 -1.94 -12.14 -18.91
C VAL A 210 -3.43 -12.25 -18.63
N ALA A 211 -4.14 -12.81 -19.60
CA ALA A 211 -5.54 -13.18 -19.43
C ALA A 211 -5.66 -14.16 -18.25
N PRO A 212 -6.68 -14.05 -17.40
CA PRO A 212 -6.99 -15.10 -16.44
C PRO A 212 -7.24 -16.40 -17.21
N GLN A 213 -6.66 -17.53 -16.78
CA GLN A 213 -7.00 -18.86 -17.35
C GLN A 213 -8.51 -19.18 -17.19
N SER A 214 -9.15 -18.51 -16.24
CA SER A 214 -10.60 -18.43 -15.96
C SER A 214 -10.80 -17.20 -15.07
N THR A 215 -11.90 -16.46 -15.19
CA THR A 215 -12.10 -15.31 -14.31
C THR A 215 -12.18 -15.79 -12.85
N THR A 216 -11.72 -14.97 -11.90
CA THR A 216 -11.85 -15.31 -10.46
C THR A 216 -13.31 -15.62 -10.09
N ALA A 217 -14.27 -15.00 -10.77
CA ALA A 217 -15.69 -15.28 -10.59
C ALA A 217 -16.08 -16.70 -11.03
N GLU A 218 -15.49 -17.25 -12.09
CA GLU A 218 -15.80 -18.61 -12.57
C GLU A 218 -15.25 -19.72 -11.66
N ARG A 219 -14.16 -19.47 -10.94
CA ARG A 219 -13.50 -20.48 -10.08
C ARG A 219 -14.03 -20.56 -8.65
N VAL A 220 -14.83 -19.59 -8.26
CA VAL A 220 -15.36 -19.47 -6.90
C VAL A 220 -16.82 -19.85 -6.94
N ASP A 221 -17.23 -20.74 -6.05
CA ASP A 221 -18.65 -21.05 -5.87
C ASP A 221 -19.29 -19.89 -5.11
N GLN A 222 -20.19 -19.17 -5.78
CA GLN A 222 -20.76 -17.93 -5.26
C GLN A 222 -22.21 -18.12 -4.87
N PHE A 223 -22.51 -17.85 -3.61
CA PHE A 223 -23.83 -17.97 -3.03
C PHE A 223 -24.38 -16.62 -2.59
N SER A 224 -25.69 -16.45 -2.70
CA SER A 224 -26.41 -15.28 -2.24
C SER A 224 -27.52 -15.64 -1.27
N THR A 225 -27.61 -14.92 -0.15
CA THR A 225 -28.74 -15.04 0.77
C THR A 225 -29.35 -13.68 1.00
N PHE A 226 -30.62 -13.54 0.64
CA PHE A 226 -31.40 -12.32 0.90
C PHE A 226 -31.89 -12.35 2.35
N ILE A 227 -31.54 -11.32 3.12
CA ILE A 227 -31.78 -11.27 4.55
C ILE A 227 -31.80 -9.81 5.03
N ASP A 228 -32.59 -9.52 6.07
CA ASP A 228 -32.62 -8.18 6.63
C ASP A 228 -31.31 -7.81 7.33
N GLN A 229 -30.95 -6.53 7.27
CA GLN A 229 -29.69 -6.01 7.81
C GLN A 229 -29.49 -6.35 9.30
N LYS A 230 -30.58 -6.41 10.08
CA LYS A 230 -30.55 -6.74 11.51
C LYS A 230 -30.22 -8.21 11.78
N GLU A 231 -30.54 -9.09 10.84
CA GLU A 231 -30.46 -10.53 11.00
C GLU A 231 -29.14 -11.11 10.46
N LYS A 232 -28.44 -10.37 9.59
CA LYS A 232 -27.13 -10.75 9.03
C LYS A 232 -26.13 -11.23 10.08
N GLN A 233 -26.09 -10.58 11.24
CA GLN A 233 -25.15 -10.96 12.31
C GLN A 233 -25.45 -12.35 12.87
N ALA A 234 -26.73 -12.69 13.04
CA ALA A 234 -27.13 -14.01 13.50
C ALA A 234 -26.77 -15.06 12.43
N LEU A 235 -27.12 -14.79 11.17
CA LEU A 235 -26.81 -15.69 10.06
C LEU A 235 -25.31 -15.94 9.92
N LEU A 236 -24.47 -14.89 9.98
CA LEU A 236 -23.02 -15.04 9.94
C LEU A 236 -22.51 -15.98 11.04
N THR A 237 -23.01 -15.78 12.27
CA THR A 237 -22.58 -16.55 13.44
C THR A 237 -22.96 -18.03 13.28
N ILE A 238 -24.18 -18.30 12.83
CA ILE A 238 -24.69 -19.65 12.57
C ILE A 238 -23.89 -20.32 11.44
N SER A 239 -23.71 -19.64 10.30
CA SER A 239 -22.97 -20.16 9.15
C SER A 239 -21.52 -20.48 9.50
N LEU A 240 -20.84 -19.58 10.22
CA LEU A 240 -19.45 -19.80 10.64
C LEU A 240 -19.34 -20.94 11.64
N ARG A 241 -20.20 -21.00 12.66
CA ARG A 241 -20.16 -22.09 13.65
C ARG A 241 -20.35 -23.44 12.96
N LYS A 242 -21.41 -23.58 12.16
CA LYS A 242 -21.69 -24.82 11.41
C LYS A 242 -20.51 -25.24 10.55
N GLY A 243 -19.96 -24.32 9.76
CA GLY A 243 -18.87 -24.64 8.84
C GLY A 243 -17.53 -24.92 9.55
N ILE A 244 -17.25 -24.27 10.67
CA ILE A 244 -16.05 -24.55 11.47
C ILE A 244 -16.20 -25.92 12.15
N ASP A 245 -17.36 -26.21 12.75
CA ASP A 245 -17.63 -27.46 13.46
C ASP A 245 -17.62 -28.67 12.51
N SER A 246 -18.09 -28.51 11.26
CA SER A 246 -18.05 -29.56 10.24
C SER A 246 -16.69 -29.70 9.54
N GLY A 247 -15.76 -28.76 9.75
CA GLY A 247 -14.48 -28.72 9.06
C GLY A 247 -14.52 -28.18 7.62
N GLU A 248 -15.68 -27.73 7.13
CA GLU A 248 -15.82 -27.09 5.82
C GLU A 248 -15.13 -25.71 5.77
N ILE A 249 -15.06 -25.01 6.91
CA ILE A 249 -14.46 -23.69 7.03
C ILE A 249 -13.26 -23.76 7.98
N GLU A 250 -12.07 -23.93 7.40
CA GLU A 250 -10.81 -23.79 8.14
C GLU A 250 -10.52 -22.31 8.49
N THR A 251 -10.63 -21.42 7.50
CA THR A 251 -10.41 -19.98 7.69
C THR A 251 -11.38 -19.15 6.86
N ALA A 252 -11.97 -18.14 7.50
CA ALA A 252 -12.95 -17.26 6.89
C ALA A 252 -12.50 -15.80 6.87
N LEU A 253 -12.65 -15.14 5.72
CA LEU A 253 -12.48 -13.69 5.58
C LEU A 253 -13.85 -13.03 5.43
N VAL A 254 -14.22 -12.20 6.40
CA VAL A 254 -15.52 -11.51 6.45
C VAL A 254 -15.33 -10.04 6.08
N PHE A 255 -16.03 -9.58 5.05
CA PHE A 255 -15.97 -8.21 4.59
C PHE A 255 -17.13 -7.36 5.10
N THR A 256 -16.79 -6.24 5.72
CA THR A 256 -17.72 -5.20 6.19
C THR A 256 -17.38 -3.87 5.53
N ARG A 257 -18.36 -2.97 5.43
CA ARG A 257 -18.19 -1.66 4.82
C ARG A 257 -17.42 -0.70 5.71
N THR A 258 -17.63 -0.78 7.03
CA THR A 258 -17.09 0.19 7.98
C THR A 258 -16.23 -0.46 9.07
N LYS A 259 -15.22 0.28 9.52
CA LYS A 259 -14.33 -0.14 10.62
C LYS A 259 -15.09 -0.43 11.93
N HIS A 260 -16.12 0.37 12.22
CA HIS A 260 -16.96 0.17 13.40
C HIS A 260 -17.90 -1.05 13.24
N GLY A 261 -18.34 -1.33 12.01
CA GLY A 261 -19.02 -2.56 11.66
C GLY A 261 -18.14 -3.78 11.92
N ALA A 262 -16.89 -3.77 11.45
CA ALA A 262 -15.93 -4.85 11.69
C ALA A 262 -15.75 -5.16 13.19
N ASP A 263 -15.50 -4.12 14.01
CA ASP A 263 -15.38 -4.28 15.46
C ASP A 263 -16.68 -4.76 16.13
N ARG A 264 -17.85 -4.42 15.57
CA ARG A 264 -19.14 -4.93 16.05
C ARG A 264 -19.29 -6.41 15.74
N VAL A 265 -19.03 -6.81 14.50
CA VAL A 265 -19.11 -8.22 14.07
C VAL A 265 -18.21 -9.09 14.93
N VAL A 266 -16.94 -8.71 15.13
CA VAL A 266 -16.02 -9.46 15.99
C VAL A 266 -16.54 -9.65 17.41
N ARG A 267 -17.12 -8.60 18.03
CA ARG A 267 -17.66 -8.73 19.40
C ARG A 267 -18.79 -9.75 19.49
N HIS A 268 -19.67 -9.81 18.49
CA HIS A 268 -20.74 -10.81 18.45
C HIS A 268 -20.18 -12.22 18.24
N LEU A 269 -19.21 -12.38 17.32
CA LEU A 269 -18.57 -13.68 17.07
C LEU A 269 -17.85 -14.21 18.33
N VAL A 270 -17.08 -13.35 19.00
CA VAL A 270 -16.38 -13.71 20.25
C VAL A 270 -17.36 -14.04 21.37
N ALA A 271 -18.47 -13.29 21.51
CA ALA A 271 -19.52 -13.63 22.47
C ALA A 271 -20.16 -15.00 22.20
N ALA A 272 -20.23 -15.40 20.93
CA ALA A 272 -20.68 -16.71 20.49
C ALA A 272 -19.58 -17.79 20.53
N GLY A 273 -18.42 -17.52 21.12
CA GLY A 273 -17.31 -18.47 21.25
C GLY A 273 -16.47 -18.66 19.99
N ILE A 274 -16.69 -17.88 18.94
CA ILE A 274 -15.91 -17.95 17.69
C ILE A 274 -14.75 -16.97 17.79
N ASN A 275 -13.51 -17.49 17.76
CA ASN A 275 -12.34 -16.64 17.80
C ASN A 275 -12.20 -15.84 16.49
N ALA A 276 -12.23 -14.51 16.61
CA ALA A 276 -12.20 -13.60 15.47
C ALA A 276 -11.37 -12.35 15.77
N ALA A 277 -10.76 -11.78 14.73
CA ALA A 277 -10.04 -10.52 14.83
C ALA A 277 -10.47 -9.54 13.73
N ALA A 278 -10.41 -8.24 14.01
CA ALA A 278 -10.70 -7.21 13.02
C ALA A 278 -9.41 -6.59 12.45
N ILE A 279 -9.38 -6.34 11.14
CA ILE A 279 -8.32 -5.58 10.47
C ILE A 279 -8.92 -4.39 9.71
N HIS A 280 -8.59 -3.19 10.17
CA HIS A 280 -9.04 -1.92 9.57
C HIS A 280 -8.06 -0.78 9.85
N GLY A 281 -8.27 0.39 9.24
CA GLY A 281 -7.36 1.54 9.35
C GLY A 281 -7.15 2.09 10.77
N ASN A 282 -8.14 1.91 11.66
CA ASN A 282 -8.02 2.29 13.08
C ASN A 282 -7.22 1.31 13.96
N LYS A 283 -6.86 0.11 13.47
CA LYS A 283 -6.01 -0.80 14.25
C LYS A 283 -4.56 -0.33 14.19
N SER A 284 -3.86 -0.41 15.31
CA SER A 284 -2.41 -0.18 15.35
C SER A 284 -1.67 -1.22 14.51
N GLN A 285 -0.44 -0.91 14.06
CA GLN A 285 0.34 -1.85 13.26
C GLN A 285 0.58 -3.17 14.01
N ALA A 286 0.92 -3.11 15.31
CA ALA A 286 1.11 -4.30 16.13
C ALA A 286 -0.15 -5.17 16.21
N GLN A 287 -1.34 -4.55 16.33
CA GLN A 287 -2.61 -5.28 16.30
C GLN A 287 -2.89 -5.92 14.94
N ARG A 288 -2.59 -5.22 13.84
CA ARG A 288 -2.74 -5.76 12.48
C ARG A 288 -1.82 -6.95 12.26
N THR A 289 -0.53 -6.83 12.62
CA THR A 289 0.45 -7.91 12.54
C THR A 289 0.00 -9.12 13.37
N ARG A 290 -0.40 -8.92 14.63
CA ARG A 290 -0.89 -10.00 15.49
C ARG A 290 -2.13 -10.70 14.93
N ALA A 291 -3.08 -9.94 14.39
CA ALA A 291 -4.29 -10.51 13.77
C ALA A 291 -3.93 -11.35 12.54
N LEU A 292 -3.04 -10.86 11.68
CA LEU A 292 -2.58 -11.58 10.49
C LEU A 292 -1.78 -12.83 10.84
N ASP A 293 -0.87 -12.75 11.81
CA ASP A 293 -0.06 -13.91 12.25
C ASP A 293 -0.91 -14.95 12.99
N GLY A 294 -1.94 -14.51 13.72
CA GLY A 294 -2.95 -15.39 14.30
C GLY A 294 -3.77 -16.11 13.22
N PHE A 295 -4.19 -15.38 12.19
CA PHE A 295 -4.96 -15.93 11.08
C PHE A 295 -4.15 -16.93 10.26
N ARG A 296 -2.91 -16.60 9.89
CA ARG A 296 -2.01 -17.50 9.13
C ARG A 296 -1.71 -18.81 9.86
N ARG A 297 -1.67 -18.80 11.19
CA ARG A 297 -1.41 -19.99 12.01
C ARG A 297 -2.68 -20.75 12.39
N GLY A 298 -3.85 -20.32 11.92
CA GLY A 298 -5.15 -20.91 12.28
C GLY A 298 -5.64 -20.60 13.70
N ALA A 299 -4.83 -19.91 14.52
CA ALA A 299 -5.22 -19.53 15.88
C ALA A 299 -6.43 -18.57 15.89
N VAL A 300 -6.59 -17.75 14.84
CA VAL A 300 -7.76 -16.92 14.60
C VAL A 300 -8.43 -17.39 13.30
N PRO A 301 -9.47 -18.24 13.34
CA PRO A 301 -10.10 -18.77 12.13
C PRO A 301 -10.88 -17.72 11.35
N VAL A 302 -11.32 -16.62 11.98
CA VAL A 302 -12.14 -15.59 11.32
C VAL A 302 -11.46 -14.22 11.35
N LEU A 303 -11.18 -13.66 10.17
CA LEU A 303 -10.68 -12.31 10.03
C LEU A 303 -11.78 -11.40 9.46
N VAL A 304 -12.15 -10.35 10.18
CA VAL A 304 -13.14 -9.37 9.74
C VAL A 304 -12.44 -8.12 9.23
N ALA A 305 -12.68 -7.74 7.98
CA ALA A 305 -11.94 -6.68 7.31
C ALA A 305 -12.86 -5.67 6.62
N THR A 306 -12.34 -4.47 6.38
CA THR A 306 -12.88 -3.54 5.39
C THR A 306 -12.09 -3.65 4.09
N ASP A 307 -12.66 -3.26 2.95
CA ASP A 307 -11.99 -3.34 1.64
C ASP A 307 -10.58 -2.74 1.66
N ILE A 308 -10.46 -1.53 2.18
CA ILE A 308 -9.17 -0.81 2.32
C ILE A 308 -8.13 -1.61 3.09
N ALA A 309 -8.54 -2.34 4.12
CA ALA A 309 -7.62 -3.02 5.02
C ALA A 309 -7.31 -4.45 4.59
N ALA A 310 -8.19 -5.07 3.82
CA ALA A 310 -8.00 -6.38 3.21
C ALA A 310 -7.11 -6.34 1.96
N ARG A 311 -7.03 -5.18 1.31
CA ARG A 311 -6.14 -4.90 0.19
C ARG A 311 -4.68 -5.15 0.57
N GLY A 312 -3.97 -5.95 -0.22
CA GLY A 312 -2.58 -6.34 0.06
C GLY A 312 -2.38 -7.30 1.24
N ILE A 313 -3.45 -7.86 1.84
CA ILE A 313 -3.28 -9.01 2.72
C ILE A 313 -3.02 -10.24 1.83
N ASP A 314 -1.82 -10.82 1.95
CA ASP A 314 -1.50 -12.13 1.44
C ASP A 314 -1.68 -13.16 2.56
N VAL A 315 -2.85 -13.78 2.55
CA VAL A 315 -3.22 -14.90 3.40
C VAL A 315 -3.52 -16.06 2.47
N PRO A 316 -2.54 -16.96 2.24
CA PRO A 316 -2.80 -18.18 1.48
C PRO A 316 -3.80 -19.05 2.24
N GLY A 317 -4.70 -19.71 1.51
CA GLY A 317 -5.57 -20.75 2.08
C GLY A 317 -6.88 -20.27 2.74
N VAL A 318 -7.42 -19.09 2.38
CA VAL A 318 -8.78 -18.72 2.81
C VAL A 318 -9.79 -19.69 2.20
N SER A 319 -10.46 -20.48 3.03
CA SER A 319 -11.45 -21.47 2.56
C SER A 319 -12.79 -20.82 2.21
N ALA A 320 -13.20 -19.80 2.97
CA ALA A 320 -14.46 -19.10 2.76
C ALA A 320 -14.33 -17.57 2.80
N VAL A 321 -15.01 -16.89 1.89
CA VAL A 321 -15.18 -15.43 1.92
C VAL A 321 -16.64 -15.10 2.21
N PHE A 322 -16.89 -14.26 3.22
CA PHE A 322 -18.22 -13.76 3.54
C PHE A 322 -18.33 -12.28 3.19
N ASN A 323 -19.17 -11.93 2.22
CA ASN A 323 -19.60 -10.55 2.00
C ASN A 323 -20.75 -10.23 2.95
N PHE A 324 -20.41 -9.84 4.18
CA PHE A 324 -21.40 -9.45 5.19
C PHE A 324 -22.19 -8.20 4.75
N GLU A 325 -21.51 -7.27 4.08
CA GLU A 325 -22.13 -6.14 3.38
C GLU A 325 -21.61 -6.11 1.95
N ILE A 326 -22.51 -5.99 0.97
CA ILE A 326 -22.14 -5.99 -0.46
C ILE A 326 -21.40 -4.69 -0.81
N PRO A 327 -20.29 -4.74 -1.57
CA PRO A 327 -19.61 -3.54 -2.01
C PRO A 327 -20.49 -2.79 -3.01
N ASN A 328 -20.47 -1.46 -2.94
CA ASN A 328 -21.19 -0.59 -3.87
C ASN A 328 -20.46 -0.39 -5.22
N VAL A 329 -19.26 -0.96 -5.36
CA VAL A 329 -18.44 -0.95 -6.59
C VAL A 329 -18.19 -2.40 -6.98
N ALA A 330 -18.61 -2.79 -8.19
CA ALA A 330 -18.63 -4.18 -8.62
C ALA A 330 -17.22 -4.81 -8.69
N GLU A 331 -16.21 -4.04 -9.09
CA GLU A 331 -14.81 -4.48 -9.17
C GLU A 331 -14.27 -4.90 -7.80
N GLN A 332 -14.73 -4.24 -6.73
CA GLN A 332 -14.32 -4.59 -5.36
C GLN A 332 -14.81 -5.98 -4.98
N TYR A 333 -16.00 -6.39 -5.44
CA TYR A 333 -16.52 -7.73 -5.19
C TYR A 333 -15.57 -8.81 -5.73
N VAL A 334 -15.08 -8.64 -6.97
CA VAL A 334 -14.11 -9.54 -7.60
C VAL A 334 -12.83 -9.64 -6.75
N HIS A 335 -12.36 -8.51 -6.22
CA HIS A 335 -11.18 -8.47 -5.34
C HIS A 335 -11.41 -9.17 -3.98
N ARG A 336 -12.64 -9.17 -3.48
CA ARG A 336 -13.00 -9.87 -2.23
C ARG A 336 -13.01 -11.37 -2.44
N ILE A 337 -13.73 -11.85 -3.45
CA ILE A 337 -13.83 -13.28 -3.72
C ILE A 337 -12.50 -13.87 -4.19
N GLY A 338 -11.64 -13.08 -4.83
CA GLY A 338 -10.25 -13.46 -5.16
C GLY A 338 -9.30 -13.60 -3.97
N ARG A 339 -9.81 -13.46 -2.73
CA ARG A 339 -9.07 -13.84 -1.52
C ARG A 339 -9.15 -15.35 -1.25
N THR A 340 -10.15 -16.04 -1.79
CA THR A 340 -10.20 -17.51 -1.85
C THR A 340 -9.77 -18.02 -3.24
N ALA A 341 -9.82 -19.34 -3.45
CA ALA A 341 -9.49 -20.01 -4.72
C ALA A 341 -8.11 -19.68 -5.30
N ARG A 342 -7.10 -19.53 -4.43
CA ARG A 342 -5.69 -19.35 -4.81
C ARG A 342 -4.98 -20.70 -4.91
N ALA A 343 -4.01 -20.81 -5.82
CA ALA A 343 -3.17 -22.00 -6.01
C ALA A 343 -3.93 -23.31 -6.34
N GLY A 344 -4.97 -23.24 -7.17
CA GLY A 344 -5.66 -24.41 -7.73
C GLY A 344 -6.73 -25.05 -6.84
N ARG A 345 -6.99 -24.51 -5.64
CA ARG A 345 -8.13 -24.93 -4.79
C ARG A 345 -9.42 -24.22 -5.23
N SER A 346 -10.55 -24.89 -5.10
CA SER A 346 -11.87 -24.23 -5.13
C SER A 346 -12.06 -23.41 -3.84
N GLY A 347 -12.95 -22.43 -3.90
CA GLY A 347 -13.24 -21.55 -2.78
C GLY A 347 -14.70 -21.14 -2.79
N ILE A 348 -15.27 -20.90 -1.61
CA ILE A 348 -16.67 -20.46 -1.49
C ILE A 348 -16.74 -18.96 -1.16
N ALA A 349 -17.66 -18.26 -1.80
CA ALA A 349 -18.00 -16.89 -1.47
C ALA A 349 -19.50 -16.78 -1.14
N ILE A 350 -19.81 -16.40 0.09
CA ILE A 350 -21.19 -16.27 0.58
C ILE A 350 -21.51 -14.80 0.76
N SER A 351 -22.60 -14.34 0.14
CA SER A 351 -22.97 -12.93 0.11
C SER A 351 -24.33 -12.69 0.75
N TYR A 352 -24.37 -11.84 1.78
CA TYR A 352 -25.61 -11.46 2.45
C TYR A 352 -26.14 -10.16 1.90
N ILE A 353 -27.37 -10.18 1.38
CA ILE A 353 -27.94 -9.08 0.60
C ILE A 353 -29.13 -8.51 1.36
N ALA A 354 -28.95 -7.30 1.89
CA ALA A 354 -30.05 -6.51 2.44
C ALA A 354 -30.88 -5.86 1.32
N PRO A 355 -32.13 -5.44 1.59
CA PRO A 355 -32.99 -4.82 0.58
C PRO A 355 -32.36 -3.62 -0.15
N ASP A 356 -31.60 -2.78 0.56
CA ASP A 356 -30.90 -1.60 0.05
C ASP A 356 -29.65 -1.93 -0.79
N GLU A 357 -29.14 -3.16 -0.71
CA GLU A 357 -27.94 -3.62 -1.43
C GLU A 357 -28.25 -4.37 -2.73
N ARG A 358 -29.54 -4.63 -3.02
CA ARG A 358 -30.00 -5.31 -4.25
C ARG A 358 -29.49 -4.65 -5.55
N PRO A 359 -29.41 -3.31 -5.67
CA PRO A 359 -28.86 -2.69 -6.87
C PRO A 359 -27.40 -3.07 -7.12
N TYR A 360 -26.58 -3.17 -6.07
CA TYR A 360 -25.15 -3.48 -6.18
C TYR A 360 -24.91 -4.90 -6.72
N ILE A 361 -25.76 -5.85 -6.34
CA ILE A 361 -25.69 -7.23 -6.87
C ILE A 361 -25.93 -7.25 -8.37
N ARG A 362 -26.88 -6.46 -8.89
CA ARG A 362 -27.12 -6.39 -10.33
C ARG A 362 -25.90 -5.87 -11.10
N ASP A 363 -25.21 -4.88 -10.55
CA ASP A 363 -23.98 -4.35 -11.16
C ASP A 363 -22.83 -5.36 -11.10
N ILE A 364 -22.73 -6.13 -9.99
CA ILE A 364 -21.77 -7.23 -9.84
C ILE A 364 -22.02 -8.33 -10.86
N GLU A 365 -23.25 -8.82 -11.00
CA GLU A 365 -23.60 -9.87 -11.97
C GLU A 365 -23.38 -9.39 -13.41
N ARG A 366 -23.66 -8.10 -13.69
CA ARG A 366 -23.36 -7.50 -15.01
C ARG A 366 -21.85 -7.42 -15.27
N LEU A 367 -21.03 -7.04 -14.29
CA LEU A 367 -19.58 -6.96 -14.48
C LEU A 367 -18.97 -8.36 -14.64
N THR A 368 -19.37 -9.30 -13.78
CA THR A 368 -18.76 -10.63 -13.70
C THR A 368 -19.32 -11.61 -14.71
N GLN A 369 -20.50 -11.33 -15.27
CA GLN A 369 -21.27 -12.27 -16.10
C GLN A 369 -21.60 -13.59 -15.38
N VAL A 370 -21.53 -13.61 -14.05
CA VAL A 370 -21.85 -14.76 -13.20
C VAL A 370 -23.04 -14.40 -12.31
N LYS A 371 -24.07 -15.24 -12.31
CA LYS A 371 -25.20 -15.13 -11.36
C LYS A 371 -24.88 -15.88 -10.08
N LEU A 372 -25.15 -15.25 -8.94
CA LEU A 372 -24.93 -15.88 -7.64
C LEU A 372 -26.02 -16.92 -7.37
N THR A 373 -25.65 -18.12 -6.95
CA THR A 373 -26.59 -19.17 -6.58
C THR A 373 -27.36 -18.79 -5.31
N PRO A 374 -28.70 -18.68 -5.33
CA PRO A 374 -29.45 -18.38 -4.12
C PRO A 374 -29.38 -19.51 -3.10
N ALA A 375 -28.99 -19.19 -1.87
CA ALA A 375 -28.99 -20.08 -0.72
C ALA A 375 -30.11 -19.67 0.25
N LYS A 376 -30.93 -20.65 0.64
CA LYS A 376 -32.03 -20.46 1.60
C LYS A 376 -31.49 -20.23 3.01
N LEU A 377 -32.27 -19.53 3.81
CA LEU A 377 -32.03 -19.47 5.25
C LEU A 377 -32.22 -20.87 5.87
N PRO A 378 -31.51 -21.19 6.96
CA PRO A 378 -31.82 -22.37 7.76
C PRO A 378 -33.29 -22.39 8.17
N ASP A 379 -33.95 -23.55 8.11
CA ASP A 379 -35.39 -23.66 8.41
C ASP A 379 -35.72 -23.23 9.85
N ASP A 380 -34.78 -23.42 10.77
CA ASP A 380 -34.85 -23.04 12.19
C ASP A 380 -34.11 -21.73 12.50
N PHE A 381 -33.86 -20.89 11.50
CA PHE A 381 -33.06 -19.66 11.62
C PHE A 381 -33.54 -18.76 12.77
N ILE A 382 -34.86 -18.54 12.91
CA ILE A 382 -35.42 -17.67 13.95
C ILE A 382 -35.11 -18.23 15.34
N ALA A 383 -35.26 -19.55 15.54
CA ALA A 383 -35.00 -20.21 16.81
C ALA A 383 -33.51 -20.17 17.16
N GLN A 384 -32.63 -20.47 16.19
CA GLN A 384 -31.19 -20.38 16.38
C GLN A 384 -30.73 -18.95 16.69
N ALA A 385 -31.27 -17.96 15.95
CA ALA A 385 -30.93 -16.55 16.14
C ALA A 385 -31.32 -16.05 17.54
N ALA A 386 -32.49 -16.48 18.05
CA ALA A 386 -32.93 -16.14 19.40
C ALA A 386 -32.04 -16.74 20.50
N GLY A 387 -31.43 -17.90 20.24
CA GLY A 387 -30.52 -18.58 21.18
C GLY A 387 -29.09 -18.04 21.21
N LEU A 388 -28.72 -17.08 20.34
CA LEU A 388 -27.36 -16.54 20.30
C LEU A 388 -27.08 -15.60 21.48
N PRO A 389 -25.88 -15.69 22.09
CA PRO A 389 -25.50 -14.80 23.17
C PRO A 389 -25.35 -13.35 22.68
N ALA A 390 -25.89 -12.41 23.44
CA ALA A 390 -25.67 -10.99 23.19
C ALA A 390 -24.24 -10.60 23.61
N PRO A 391 -23.54 -9.73 22.84
CA PRO A 391 -22.25 -9.24 23.26
C PRO A 391 -22.39 -8.38 24.52
N ALA A 392 -21.42 -8.49 25.43
CA ALA A 392 -21.36 -7.61 26.59
C ALA A 392 -21.42 -6.14 26.13
N ARG A 393 -22.36 -5.37 26.72
CA ARG A 393 -22.42 -3.92 26.49
C ARG A 393 -21.08 -3.32 26.90
N LYS A 394 -20.53 -2.38 26.12
CA LYS A 394 -19.34 -1.62 26.51
C LYS A 394 -19.65 -0.90 27.82
N GLY A 395 -19.28 -1.51 28.95
CA GLY A 395 -19.07 -0.78 30.19
C GLY A 395 -17.98 0.25 29.92
N SER A 396 -18.16 1.45 30.43
CA SER A 396 -17.28 2.62 30.35
C SER A 396 -15.88 2.44 31.00
N GLY A 397 -15.29 1.24 30.94
CA GLY A 397 -14.00 0.94 31.56
C GLY A 397 -13.27 -0.34 31.14
N ALA A 398 -13.80 -1.17 30.22
CA ALA A 398 -13.27 -2.53 30.02
C ALA A 398 -12.44 -2.76 28.73
N GLU A 399 -12.14 -1.73 27.95
CA GLU A 399 -11.10 -1.79 26.89
C GLU A 399 -9.84 -1.06 27.34
N ARG A 400 -9.30 -1.43 28.50
CA ARG A 400 -7.91 -1.12 28.84
C ARG A 400 -7.21 -2.45 28.99
N SER A 401 -6.25 -2.71 28.11
CA SER A 401 -5.37 -3.88 28.23
C SER A 401 -4.66 -3.85 29.57
N ASP A 402 -4.27 -5.01 30.11
CA ASP A 402 -3.48 -5.08 31.35
C ASP A 402 -2.16 -4.29 31.26
N GLU A 403 -1.63 -4.08 30.04
CA GLU A 403 -0.50 -3.18 29.78
C GLU A 403 -0.78 -1.70 30.13
N ASP A 404 -2.02 -1.21 29.95
CA ASP A 404 -2.41 0.16 30.30
C ASP A 404 -2.59 0.34 31.82
N ARG A 405 -2.88 -0.74 32.56
CA ARG A 405 -2.88 -0.73 34.03
C ARG A 405 -1.46 -0.70 34.58
N ALA A 406 -0.53 -1.47 34.00
CA ALA A 406 0.86 -1.54 34.43
C ALA A 406 1.61 -0.19 34.28
N ASN A 407 1.28 0.61 33.27
CA ASN A 407 1.96 1.89 33.02
C ASN A 407 1.53 3.03 33.95
N ARG A 408 0.43 2.88 34.72
CA ARG A 408 -0.03 3.90 35.67
C ARG A 408 0.54 3.71 37.08
N PHE A 409 0.97 2.50 37.42
CA PHE A 409 1.65 2.21 38.70
C PHE A 409 3.14 2.57 38.70
N ARG A 410 3.72 2.98 37.56
CA ARG A 410 5.13 3.40 37.46
C ARG A 410 5.38 4.91 37.53
N LYS A 411 4.33 5.74 37.70
CA LYS A 411 4.46 7.21 37.74
C LYS A 411 3.89 7.85 39.01
N GLY A 412 4.03 7.14 40.14
CA GLY A 412 3.63 7.61 41.47
C GLY A 412 4.42 6.92 42.56
N SER A 413 5.75 7.03 42.53
CA SER A 413 6.61 6.66 43.67
C SER A 413 7.91 7.45 43.62
N GLY A 414 8.05 8.37 44.56
CA GLY A 414 9.21 9.22 44.79
C GLY A 414 8.72 10.61 45.20
N GLY A 415 8.86 11.08 46.43
CA GLY A 415 9.51 10.59 47.64
C GLY A 415 9.34 11.68 48.69
N GLY A 416 9.58 11.36 49.97
CA GLY A 416 9.57 12.38 51.02
C GLY A 416 9.50 11.79 52.42
N GLY A 417 10.63 11.31 52.92
CA GLY A 417 10.80 10.85 54.29
C GLY A 417 10.78 11.98 55.33
N ALA A 418 10.67 11.54 56.58
CA ALA A 418 10.45 12.31 57.80
C ALA A 418 11.60 13.23 58.25
N ARG A 419 11.22 14.33 58.91
CA ARG A 419 11.85 15.14 60.01
C ARG A 419 10.94 16.38 60.13
N GLY A 420 10.34 16.80 61.23
CA GLY A 420 10.74 16.87 62.64
C GLY A 420 10.69 18.35 63.06
N GLY A 421 9.87 18.72 64.06
CA GLY A 421 10.04 19.96 64.84
C GLY A 421 9.02 21.12 64.68
N GLN A 422 8.18 21.28 65.70
CA GLN A 422 7.66 22.53 66.34
C GLN A 422 7.53 23.85 65.53
N SER A 423 6.32 24.44 65.52
CA SER A 423 5.94 25.55 66.43
C SER A 423 4.73 26.37 65.92
N ARG A 424 3.94 26.78 66.91
CA ARG A 424 2.80 27.72 67.02
C ARG A 424 2.64 28.83 65.96
N GLY A 425 1.36 29.12 65.62
CA GLY A 425 0.82 30.48 65.80
C GLY A 425 0.12 31.18 64.61
N LYS A 426 -1.17 31.49 64.83
CA LYS A 426 -1.96 32.66 64.36
C LYS A 426 -2.35 32.84 62.86
N LYS A 427 -3.68 32.91 62.67
CA LYS A 427 -4.46 33.59 61.59
C LYS A 427 -4.13 35.11 61.49
N PRO A 428 -4.77 35.89 60.58
CA PRO A 428 -5.16 35.71 59.15
C PRO A 428 -4.70 36.92 58.29
N GLN A 429 -5.09 37.02 57.00
CA GLN A 429 -5.78 38.20 56.39
C GLN A 429 -5.58 38.35 54.87
N LYS A 430 -6.68 38.69 54.20
CA LYS A 430 -6.83 39.11 52.79
C LYS A 430 -5.96 40.32 52.44
N GLN A 431 -5.46 40.40 51.21
CA GLN A 431 -5.51 41.63 50.39
C GLN A 431 -5.28 41.35 48.91
N GLN A 432 -5.99 42.12 48.08
CA GLN A 432 -6.03 42.11 46.62
C GLN A 432 -4.69 42.51 45.96
N PRO A 433 -4.49 42.16 44.67
CA PRO A 433 -3.26 42.47 43.96
C PRO A 433 -3.23 43.93 43.47
N ARG A 434 -2.07 44.57 43.65
CA ARG A 434 -1.72 45.86 43.06
C ARG A 434 -1.12 45.68 41.67
N ASP A 435 -1.60 46.53 40.76
CA ASP A 435 -1.00 46.88 39.48
C ASP A 435 0.49 47.21 39.57
N ARG A 436 1.22 46.94 38.48
CA ARG A 436 2.19 47.91 37.93
C ARG A 436 2.48 47.64 36.45
N ASN A 437 2.12 48.65 35.67
CA ASN A 437 2.48 48.96 34.29
C ASN A 437 3.99 49.05 34.04
N TRP A 438 4.39 48.68 32.82
CA TRP A 438 5.27 49.41 31.87
C TRP A 438 5.20 48.65 30.52
N ARG A 439 4.64 49.14 29.40
CA ARG A 439 5.05 50.27 28.50
C ARG A 439 6.53 50.19 28.15
N ASP A 440 7.01 50.06 26.92
CA ASP A 440 6.62 50.50 25.55
C ASP A 440 7.42 49.59 24.56
N ALA A 441 7.29 49.52 23.24
CA ALA A 441 6.35 49.89 22.18
C ALA A 441 6.97 49.31 20.87
N GLU A 442 6.17 49.32 19.78
CA GLU A 442 6.54 49.02 18.38
C GLU A 442 6.78 47.54 18.01
N GLY A 443 6.19 46.93 16.99
CA GLY A 443 5.28 47.38 15.94
C GLY A 443 5.11 46.25 14.91
N ARG A 444 3.94 46.22 14.26
CA ARG A 444 3.54 45.40 13.08
C ARG A 444 3.19 43.91 13.28
N SER A 445 1.89 43.70 13.44
CA SER A 445 1.08 42.56 12.94
C SER A 445 0.93 42.59 11.39
N PRO A 446 0.20 41.67 10.71
CA PRO A 446 -0.35 40.36 11.13
C PRO A 446 -0.18 39.25 10.05
N ASP A 447 -0.51 37.99 10.36
CA ASP A 447 -1.65 37.29 9.72
C ASP A 447 -1.80 35.85 10.27
N GLN A 448 -2.97 35.61 10.87
CA GLN A 448 -3.49 34.29 11.25
C GLN A 448 -4.83 34.13 10.54
N GLY A 449 -4.95 33.15 9.65
CA GLY A 449 -6.22 32.75 9.03
C GLY A 449 -6.62 31.34 9.46
N ASN A 450 -7.45 31.24 10.50
CA ASN A 450 -8.14 30.01 10.91
C ASN A 450 -9.65 30.21 10.69
N TYR A 451 -10.18 29.69 9.58
CA TYR A 451 -11.61 29.75 9.27
C TYR A 451 -12.33 28.51 9.81
N ARG A 452 -13.20 28.73 10.81
CA ARG A 452 -14.33 27.85 11.11
C ARG A 452 -15.62 28.51 10.62
N SER A 453 -16.37 27.71 9.90
CA SER A 453 -17.68 27.96 9.30
C SER A 453 -18.78 28.15 10.35
N ARG A 454 -19.66 29.12 10.12
CA ARG A 454 -21.09 29.12 10.49
C ARG A 454 -21.73 30.37 9.91
N ASP A 455 -22.65 30.19 8.98
CA ASP A 455 -23.69 31.18 8.70
C ASP A 455 -25.00 30.43 8.46
N ASP A 456 -25.95 30.71 9.33
CA ASP A 456 -27.36 30.37 9.21
C ASP A 456 -28.11 31.35 10.13
N ARG A 457 -28.64 32.44 9.56
CA ARG A 457 -29.98 33.00 9.83
C ARG A 457 -30.23 34.38 9.25
N ASP A 458 -31.48 34.51 8.84
CA ASP A 458 -32.32 35.69 8.69
C ASP A 458 -32.10 36.61 7.49
N ARG A 459 -33.10 36.58 6.58
CA ARG A 459 -34.15 37.62 6.57
C ARG A 459 -35.36 37.24 5.72
N ARG A 460 -36.54 37.49 6.29
CA ARG A 460 -37.86 37.57 5.65
C ARG A 460 -37.97 38.85 4.81
N SER A 461 -38.56 38.77 3.62
CA SER A 461 -39.74 39.57 3.21
C SER A 461 -40.10 39.33 1.73
N GLY A 462 -41.41 39.38 1.43
CA GLY A 462 -41.93 39.71 0.09
C GLY A 462 -42.34 38.52 -0.78
N GLY A 463 -43.59 38.08 -0.64
CA GLY A 463 -44.26 37.27 -1.66
C GLY A 463 -44.99 38.15 -2.68
N LYS A 464 -44.99 37.73 -3.96
CA LYS A 464 -46.11 37.85 -4.89
C LYS A 464 -45.86 37.10 -6.21
N GLU A 465 -46.81 36.20 -6.51
CA GLU A 465 -47.49 35.94 -7.79
C GLU A 465 -46.76 35.71 -9.13
N GLY A 466 -47.25 34.67 -9.85
CA GLY A 466 -47.34 34.60 -11.33
C GLY A 466 -46.32 33.69 -12.01
N ARG A 467 -46.65 32.43 -12.35
CA ARG A 467 -47.32 31.92 -13.57
C ARG A 467 -46.40 31.69 -14.79
N ASP A 468 -46.52 30.47 -15.31
CA ASP A 468 -46.48 29.99 -16.70
C ASP A 468 -45.13 29.96 -17.48
N GLU A 469 -44.63 28.73 -17.64
CA GLU A 469 -44.21 28.00 -18.88
C GLU A 469 -44.12 28.75 -20.27
N PRO A 470 -43.52 28.16 -21.33
CA PRO A 470 -42.20 27.52 -21.52
C PRO A 470 -41.55 27.92 -22.90
N VAL A 471 -40.60 27.11 -23.41
CA VAL A 471 -40.35 26.82 -24.86
C VAL A 471 -39.33 27.65 -25.69
N TYR A 472 -38.30 26.88 -26.14
CA TYR A 472 -37.54 26.86 -27.41
C TYR A 472 -36.70 28.06 -27.92
N GLY A 473 -35.53 27.72 -28.51
CA GLY A 473 -35.13 28.34 -29.79
C GLY A 473 -33.66 28.73 -30.01
N ARG A 474 -32.83 27.75 -30.40
CA ARG A 474 -31.96 27.75 -31.61
C ARG A 474 -31.14 29.01 -32.02
N ALA A 475 -29.82 28.88 -31.86
CA ALA A 475 -28.68 29.10 -32.80
C ALA A 475 -28.64 30.18 -33.91
N LYS A 476 -27.38 30.65 -34.15
CA LYS A 476 -26.76 31.33 -35.34
C LYS A 476 -26.95 32.87 -35.39
N ASN A 477 -26.03 33.75 -35.80
CA ASN A 477 -24.83 33.76 -36.67
C ASN A 477 -23.99 35.06 -36.41
N VAL A 478 -22.64 35.02 -36.45
CA VAL A 478 -21.69 35.61 -37.45
C VAL A 478 -21.52 37.15 -37.54
N SER A 479 -20.25 37.59 -37.50
CA SER A 479 -19.54 38.60 -38.35
C SER A 479 -18.68 39.60 -37.52
N HIS A 480 -17.33 39.62 -37.65
CA HIS A 480 -16.48 40.37 -38.59
C HIS A 480 -15.73 41.56 -37.93
N LYS A 481 -14.39 41.53 -37.88
CA LYS A 481 -13.44 42.46 -38.56
C LYS A 481 -12.00 42.40 -38.00
N LYS A 482 -11.05 42.66 -38.91
CA LYS A 482 -9.58 42.60 -38.78
C LYS A 482 -8.94 43.95 -38.42
N GLY A 483 -7.80 43.87 -37.70
CA GLY A 483 -6.57 44.70 -37.86
C GLY A 483 -6.52 46.07 -37.16
N PRO A 484 -5.31 46.67 -36.96
CA PRO A 484 -4.02 46.39 -37.61
C PRO A 484 -2.79 46.24 -36.66
N VAL A 485 -1.61 46.08 -37.29
CA VAL A 485 -0.27 45.71 -36.78
C VAL A 485 0.71 46.90 -36.86
N THR A 486 1.63 47.06 -35.88
CA THR A 486 2.99 47.66 -35.98
C THR A 486 3.83 47.14 -34.78
N LYS A 487 5.00 46.45 -34.85
CA LYS A 487 6.38 46.63 -35.38
C LYS A 487 7.40 47.33 -34.40
N PRO A 488 8.73 47.06 -34.50
CA PRO A 488 9.61 46.56 -33.42
C PRO A 488 10.81 47.46 -33.05
N ILE A 489 11.65 47.07 -32.06
CA ILE A 489 12.96 47.66 -31.71
C ILE A 489 13.92 46.48 -31.37
N VAL A 490 14.92 46.11 -32.18
CA VAL A 490 16.30 46.62 -32.45
C VAL A 490 17.36 46.27 -31.38
N GLU A 491 18.32 45.45 -31.86
CA GLU A 491 19.75 45.18 -31.54
C GLU A 491 20.46 45.73 -30.28
N ALA A 492 21.29 44.84 -29.70
CA ALA A 492 22.66 45.19 -29.28
C ALA A 492 23.63 44.01 -29.53
N LYS A 493 24.85 44.39 -29.90
CA LYS A 493 25.86 43.65 -30.69
C LYS A 493 26.65 42.56 -29.94
N ARG A 494 27.15 41.63 -30.76
CA ARG A 494 28.28 40.72 -30.52
C ARG A 494 29.58 41.45 -30.17
N ARG A 495 30.46 40.78 -29.44
CA ARG A 495 31.91 40.87 -29.63
C ARG A 495 32.50 39.44 -29.65
N ASP A 496 32.92 39.04 -30.85
CA ASP A 496 33.86 37.95 -31.09
C ASP A 496 35.27 38.39 -30.62
N GLU A 497 36.13 37.45 -30.21
CA GLU A 497 37.38 37.13 -30.91
C GLU A 497 38.24 36.04 -30.22
N ARG A 498 38.59 35.02 -31.05
CA ARG A 498 39.87 34.29 -31.22
C ARG A 498 40.42 33.46 -30.03
N SER A 499 40.55 32.13 -30.11
CA SER A 499 41.35 31.26 -31.01
C SER A 499 42.85 31.18 -30.66
N ALA A 500 43.36 29.92 -30.68
CA ALA A 500 44.74 29.43 -30.51
C ALA A 500 45.28 29.54 -29.05
N ASP A 501 45.81 28.53 -28.38
CA ASP A 501 46.92 27.68 -28.78
C ASP A 501 47.13 26.55 -27.74
N LYS A 502 47.50 25.35 -28.20
CA LYS A 502 48.35 24.41 -27.46
C LYS A 502 49.78 24.72 -27.94
N PRO A 503 50.83 24.61 -27.09
CA PRO A 503 51.60 23.35 -27.17
C PRO A 503 52.33 22.92 -25.90
N ALA A 504 52.81 21.66 -25.97
CA ALA A 504 53.94 21.04 -25.27
C ALA A 504 53.81 20.86 -23.73
N GLY A 505 53.98 19.68 -23.15
CA GLY A 505 54.87 18.59 -23.53
C GLY A 505 56.04 18.56 -22.56
N LYS A 506 56.05 17.60 -21.61
CA LYS A 506 57.27 17.09 -20.98
C LYS A 506 57.11 15.62 -20.61
N LYS A 507 57.85 14.81 -21.35
CA LYS A 507 58.21 13.40 -21.08
C LYS A 507 59.36 13.35 -20.06
N PHE A 508 59.62 12.12 -19.59
CA PHE A 508 60.80 11.58 -18.89
C PHE A 508 60.74 11.65 -17.34
N HIS A 509 61.01 10.59 -16.58
CA HIS A 509 61.95 9.48 -16.79
C HIS A 509 61.43 8.08 -16.40
N LYS A 510 61.80 7.09 -17.22
CA LYS A 510 62.08 5.70 -16.82
C LYS A 510 63.31 5.67 -15.90
N ARG A 511 63.29 4.84 -14.86
CA ARG A 511 64.49 4.13 -14.39
C ARG A 511 64.15 2.66 -14.23
N GLY A 512 64.94 1.83 -14.91
CA GLY A 512 64.99 0.39 -14.73
C GLY A 512 66.06 -0.01 -13.72
N GLY A 513 66.02 -1.31 -13.41
CA GLY A 513 66.94 -2.11 -12.61
C GLY A 513 66.16 -3.37 -12.22
N GLN A 514 66.20 -4.50 -12.95
CA GLN A 514 67.26 -5.54 -12.92
C GLN A 514 67.69 -5.82 -11.47
N THR A 515 67.58 -7.04 -10.92
CA THR A 515 68.10 -8.33 -11.42
C THR A 515 67.63 -9.51 -10.55
N GLN A 516 67.53 -10.70 -11.16
CA GLN A 516 67.83 -12.07 -10.65
C GLN A 516 67.03 -12.60 -9.44
N GLY A 517 66.68 -13.88 -9.32
CA GLY A 517 66.87 -15.14 -10.05
C GLY A 517 65.91 -16.15 -9.39
N GLY A 518 65.28 -17.08 -10.10
CA GLY A 518 65.88 -18.38 -10.42
C GLY A 518 65.05 -19.49 -9.77
N GLY A 519 64.87 -20.62 -10.49
CA GLY A 519 64.56 -21.91 -9.86
C GLY A 519 63.20 -22.54 -10.18
N ALA A 520 63.25 -23.57 -11.06
CA ALA A 520 62.50 -24.83 -11.05
C ALA A 520 60.98 -24.80 -10.79
N GLY A 521 60.10 -25.25 -11.69
CA GLY A 521 60.15 -26.53 -12.39
C GLY A 521 59.20 -27.53 -11.71
N ASN A 522 57.99 -27.72 -12.25
CA ASN A 522 57.44 -29.06 -12.45
C ASN A 522 56.20 -29.08 -13.35
N ARG A 523 56.20 -30.02 -14.30
CA ARG A 523 55.08 -30.42 -15.16
C ARG A 523 54.15 -31.39 -14.40
N PRO A 524 52.92 -31.62 -14.90
CA PRO A 524 51.85 -32.28 -14.17
C PRO A 524 51.88 -33.81 -14.32
N GLN A 525 51.55 -34.52 -13.24
CA GLN A 525 51.22 -35.95 -13.31
C GLN A 525 49.75 -36.14 -13.75
N ARG A 526 49.59 -36.84 -14.87
CA ARG A 526 48.43 -37.67 -15.16
C ARG A 526 48.34 -38.80 -14.14
N ARG A 527 47.15 -39.07 -13.61
CA ARG A 527 46.72 -40.46 -13.35
C ARG A 527 45.22 -40.62 -13.57
N ARG A 528 44.91 -41.71 -14.28
CA ARG A 528 43.61 -42.28 -14.62
C ARG A 528 43.13 -43.19 -13.49
N GLN A 529 41.84 -43.52 -13.58
CA GLN A 529 41.08 -44.65 -13.03
C GLN A 529 40.40 -44.47 -11.66
N GLY A 530 39.13 -44.87 -11.66
CA GLY A 530 38.10 -44.72 -10.65
C GLY A 530 36.77 -44.44 -11.33
#